data_AF-A0A7L2R252-F1
#
_entry.id   AF-A0A7L2R252-F1
#
_cell.length_a   1.000
_cell.length_b   1.000
_cell.length_c   1.000
_cell.angle_alpha   90.00
_cell.angle_beta   90.00
_cell.angle_gamma   90.00
#
_symmetry.space_group_name_H-M   'P 1'
#
loop_
_entity.id
_entity.type
_entity.pdbx_description
1 polymer ?
#
loop_
_entity_poly.entity_id
_entity_poly.type
_entity_poly.pdbx_seq_one_letter_code
_entity_poly.pdbx_strand_id
1 'polypeptide(L)'
;KNIFFSPVSISAAFAMLALGARSATQSQILEGLTFNLTEIQEKEIHEGFHNLIHMLNHPEGGVQLNMGNAIFVTEKLKLLKKFLDDAKALYQLEAFTTDFNKPTEAEKQINDYIERKTH
;
A
#
# COMPACT_ATOMS: atom_id res chain seq x y z
N LYS A 1 -19.04 -0.85 -22.60
CA LYS A 1 -17.69 -0.54 -22.10
C LYS A 1 -17.42 -1.47 -20.94
N ASN A 2 -16.30 -2.21 -20.92
CA ASN A 2 -15.98 -3.11 -19.82
C ASN A 2 -15.33 -2.31 -18.67
N ILE A 3 -15.56 -2.73 -17.42
CA ILE A 3 -14.99 -2.15 -16.21
C ILE A 3 -14.36 -3.29 -15.40
N PHE A 4 -13.10 -3.13 -15.00
CA PHE A 4 -12.36 -4.13 -14.24
C PHE A 4 -11.29 -3.44 -13.38
N PHE A 5 -11.28 -3.70 -12.08
CA PHE A 5 -10.30 -3.18 -11.12
C PHE A 5 -10.35 -3.99 -9.82
N SER A 6 -9.34 -3.83 -8.97
CA SER A 6 -9.30 -4.41 -7.61
C SER A 6 -9.59 -3.33 -6.58
N PRO A 7 -10.80 -3.30 -5.96
CA PRO A 7 -11.09 -2.37 -4.87
C PRO A 7 -10.10 -2.53 -3.71
N VAL A 8 -9.81 -3.77 -3.33
CA VAL A 8 -8.92 -4.10 -2.20
C VAL A 8 -7.51 -3.54 -2.40
N SER A 9 -6.95 -3.67 -3.61
CA SER A 9 -5.60 -3.15 -3.90
C SER A 9 -5.55 -1.62 -3.80
N ILE A 10 -6.56 -0.92 -4.31
CA ILE A 10 -6.64 0.55 -4.22
C ILE A 10 -6.78 0.98 -2.77
N SER A 11 -7.72 0.37 -2.03
CA SER A 11 -7.98 0.74 -0.64
C SER A 11 -6.78 0.48 0.27
N ALA A 12 -6.09 -0.65 0.10
CA ALA A 12 -4.91 -0.97 0.90
C ALA A 12 -3.75 -0.01 0.64
N ALA A 13 -3.49 0.34 -0.64
CA ALA A 13 -2.44 1.29 -0.99
C ALA A 13 -2.69 2.68 -0.37
N PHE A 14 -3.93 3.18 -0.44
CA PHE A 14 -4.29 4.47 0.15
C PHE A 14 -4.31 4.43 1.68
N ALA A 15 -4.84 3.37 2.30
CA ALA A 15 -4.80 3.23 3.75
C ALA A 15 -3.35 3.16 4.27
N MET A 16 -2.45 2.49 3.55
CA MET A 16 -1.02 2.53 3.86
C MET A 16 -0.43 3.95 3.77
N LEU A 17 -0.79 4.73 2.75
CA LEU A 17 -0.35 6.13 2.62
C LEU A 17 -0.87 6.99 3.78
N ALA A 18 -2.05 6.70 4.31
CA ALA A 18 -2.61 7.41 5.46
C ALA A 18 -1.73 7.31 6.72
N LEU A 19 -0.95 6.23 6.91
CA LEU A 19 0.02 6.11 8.01
C LEU A 19 1.09 7.23 7.98
N GLY A 20 1.45 7.68 6.78
CA GLY A 20 2.42 8.75 6.54
C GLY A 20 1.81 10.15 6.48
N ALA A 21 0.50 10.28 6.28
CA ALA A 21 -0.22 11.54 6.19
C ALA A 21 -0.64 12.06 7.57
N ARG A 22 -0.99 13.34 7.68
CA ARG A 22 -1.50 13.94 8.94
C ARG A 22 -2.66 14.89 8.66
N SER A 23 -3.47 15.12 9.69
CA SER A 23 -4.54 16.12 9.69
C SER A 23 -5.48 15.94 8.48
N ALA A 24 -5.85 17.02 7.79
CA ALA A 24 -6.80 16.97 6.67
C ALA A 24 -6.40 15.96 5.56
N THR A 25 -5.11 15.81 5.25
CA THR A 25 -4.67 14.84 4.22
C THR A 25 -4.97 13.41 4.64
N GLN A 26 -4.76 13.08 5.91
CA GLN A 26 -5.06 11.74 6.43
C GLN A 26 -6.57 11.50 6.46
N SER A 27 -7.34 12.45 6.99
CA SER A 27 -8.80 12.36 7.05
C SER A 27 -9.42 12.19 5.67
N GLN A 28 -8.99 12.99 4.68
CA GLN A 28 -9.49 12.89 3.30
C GLN A 28 -9.23 11.52 2.67
N ILE A 29 -8.08 10.91 2.94
CA ILE A 29 -7.78 9.58 2.44
C ILE A 29 -8.73 8.55 3.06
N LEU A 30 -8.86 8.54 4.39
CA LEU A 30 -9.66 7.52 5.09
C LEU A 30 -11.17 7.69 4.84
N GLU A 31 -11.69 8.91 4.86
CA GLU A 31 -13.08 9.21 4.53
C GLU A 31 -13.38 8.93 3.05
N GLY A 32 -12.42 9.20 2.15
CA GLY A 32 -12.50 8.83 0.74
C GLY A 32 -12.56 7.32 0.50
N LEU A 33 -12.00 6.52 1.42
CA LEU A 33 -12.16 5.07 1.50
C LEU A 33 -13.44 4.63 2.22
N THR A 34 -14.36 5.57 2.49
CA THR A 34 -15.67 5.38 3.12
C THR A 34 -15.64 5.02 4.60
N PHE A 35 -14.53 5.25 5.30
CA PHE A 35 -14.49 5.11 6.75
C PHE A 35 -15.10 6.32 7.44
N ASN A 36 -16.07 6.09 8.33
CA ASN A 36 -16.59 7.13 9.22
C ASN A 36 -15.68 7.27 10.45
N LEU A 37 -14.82 8.28 10.46
CA LEU A 37 -13.84 8.50 11.53
C LEU A 37 -14.45 8.89 12.89
N THR A 38 -15.78 9.10 12.97
CA THR A 38 -16.48 9.24 14.25
C THR A 38 -16.93 7.91 14.85
N GLU A 39 -16.96 6.84 14.05
CA GLU A 39 -17.43 5.51 14.43
C GLU A 39 -16.30 4.49 14.57
N ILE A 40 -15.26 4.60 13.74
CA ILE A 40 -14.10 3.68 13.75
C ILE A 40 -12.80 4.44 13.98
N GLN A 41 -11.93 3.90 14.84
CA GLN A 41 -10.62 4.49 15.06
C GLN A 41 -9.65 4.12 13.92
N GLU A 42 -8.73 5.02 13.61
CA GLU A 42 -7.65 4.78 12.63
C GLU A 42 -6.91 3.47 12.88
N LYS A 43 -6.64 3.14 14.15
CA LYS A 43 -5.98 1.89 14.52
C LYS A 43 -6.76 0.66 14.06
N GLU A 44 -8.07 0.65 14.26
CA GLU A 44 -8.95 -0.46 13.86
C GLU A 44 -9.00 -0.61 12.34
N ILE A 45 -8.95 0.50 11.60
CA ILE A 45 -8.85 0.48 10.13
C ILE A 45 -7.57 -0.24 9.70
N HIS A 46 -6.41 0.14 10.24
CA HIS A 46 -5.13 -0.45 9.86
C HIS A 46 -5.00 -1.92 10.30
N GLU A 47 -5.50 -2.27 11.48
CA GLU A 47 -5.57 -3.68 11.93
C GLU A 47 -6.47 -4.53 11.02
N GLY A 48 -7.59 -3.96 10.56
CA GLY A 48 -8.46 -4.59 9.56
C GLY A 48 -7.72 -4.89 8.24
N PHE A 49 -6.95 -3.93 7.72
CA PHE A 49 -6.13 -4.16 6.53
C PHE A 49 -5.03 -5.19 6.75
N HIS A 50 -4.37 -5.18 7.90
CA HIS A 50 -3.36 -6.20 8.24
C HIS A 50 -3.95 -7.61 8.17
N ASN A 51 -5.10 -7.81 8.82
CA ASN A 51 -5.78 -9.10 8.83
C ASN A 51 -6.24 -9.52 7.42
N LEU A 52 -6.78 -8.58 6.65
CA LEU A 52 -7.21 -8.83 5.27
C LEU A 52 -6.02 -9.25 4.40
N ILE A 53 -4.92 -8.49 4.42
CA ILE A 53 -3.72 -8.80 3.63
C ILE A 53 -3.15 -10.16 4.04
N HIS A 54 -3.10 -10.46 5.34
CA HIS A 54 -2.65 -11.75 5.82
C HIS A 54 -3.51 -12.91 5.30
N MET A 55 -4.84 -12.77 5.33
CA MET A 55 -5.78 -13.77 4.81
C MET A 55 -5.62 -13.98 3.30
N LEU A 56 -5.50 -12.89 2.54
CA LEU A 56 -5.36 -12.95 1.08
C LEU A 56 -4.03 -13.56 0.63
N ASN A 57 -2.99 -13.46 1.45
CA ASN A 57 -1.68 -14.08 1.20
C ASN A 57 -1.56 -15.52 1.71
N HIS A 58 -2.56 -16.01 2.44
CA HIS A 58 -2.63 -17.41 2.87
C HIS A 58 -3.97 -18.03 2.45
N PRO A 59 -4.27 -18.05 1.13
CA PRO A 59 -5.55 -18.54 0.64
C PRO A 59 -5.72 -20.04 0.90
N GLU A 60 -6.92 -20.43 1.32
CA GLU A 60 -7.32 -21.84 1.46
C GLU A 60 -8.02 -22.34 0.18
N GLY A 61 -8.24 -23.66 0.09
CA GLY A 61 -9.14 -24.23 -0.92
C GLY A 61 -8.62 -24.22 -2.37
N GLY A 62 -7.31 -24.13 -2.57
CA GLY A 62 -6.68 -24.16 -3.91
C GLY A 62 -6.73 -22.83 -4.67
N VAL A 63 -7.14 -21.75 -4.01
CA VAL A 63 -7.07 -20.39 -4.56
C VAL A 63 -5.62 -19.92 -4.58
N GLN A 64 -5.22 -19.26 -5.65
CA GLN A 64 -3.95 -18.54 -5.73
C GLN A 64 -4.22 -17.04 -5.72
N LEU A 65 -3.69 -16.36 -4.71
CA LEU A 65 -3.76 -14.92 -4.58
C LEU A 65 -2.47 -14.43 -3.93
N ASN A 66 -1.99 -13.28 -4.40
CA ASN A 66 -0.81 -12.62 -3.85
C ASN A 66 -1.09 -11.12 -3.76
N MET A 67 -0.83 -10.55 -2.60
CA MET A 67 -1.04 -9.15 -2.29
C MET A 67 0.19 -8.59 -1.58
N GLY A 68 0.70 -7.49 -2.11
CA GLY A 68 1.80 -6.76 -1.48
C GLY A 68 1.76 -5.31 -1.91
N ASN A 69 2.49 -4.47 -1.20
CA ASN A 69 2.60 -3.05 -1.49
C ASN A 69 4.07 -2.71 -1.72
N ALA A 70 4.33 -1.79 -2.64
CA ALA A 70 5.66 -1.22 -2.80
C ALA A 70 5.60 0.30 -2.87
N ILE A 71 6.67 0.94 -2.37
CA ILE A 71 6.89 2.37 -2.53
C ILE A 71 8.27 2.60 -3.12
N PHE A 72 8.34 3.46 -4.13
CA PHE A 72 9.58 3.87 -4.77
C PHE A 72 9.82 5.33 -4.41
N VAL A 73 10.94 5.63 -3.74
CA VAL A 73 11.24 6.96 -3.21
C VAL A 73 12.58 7.47 -3.72
N THR A 74 12.68 8.79 -3.90
CA THR A 74 13.93 9.42 -4.31
C THR A 74 15.02 9.24 -3.24
N GLU A 75 16.27 9.07 -3.66
CA GLU A 75 17.42 8.94 -2.75
C GLU A 75 17.56 10.12 -1.78
N LYS A 76 17.05 11.30 -2.18
CA LYS A 76 17.10 12.52 -1.38
C LYS A 76 16.11 12.52 -0.21
N LEU A 77 15.09 11.65 -0.26
CA LEU A 77 14.05 11.57 0.76
C LEU A 77 14.41 10.51 1.80
N LYS A 78 14.64 10.95 3.04
CA LYS A 78 14.77 10.04 4.18
C LYS A 78 13.40 9.74 4.75
N LEU A 79 12.92 8.52 4.52
CA LEU A 79 11.67 8.06 5.11
C LEU A 79 11.78 7.94 6.63
N LEU A 80 10.71 8.33 7.33
CA LEU A 80 10.62 8.18 8.78
C LEU A 80 10.64 6.69 9.13
N LYS A 81 11.50 6.29 10.07
CA LYS A 81 11.61 4.91 10.53
C LYS A 81 10.26 4.35 10.99
N LYS A 82 9.47 5.14 11.73
CA LYS A 82 8.14 4.75 12.18
C LYS A 82 7.21 4.40 11.01
N PHE A 83 7.19 5.21 9.94
CA PHE A 83 6.38 4.91 8.76
C PHE A 83 6.80 3.59 8.12
N LEU A 84 8.11 3.38 7.93
CA LEU A 84 8.63 2.15 7.35
C LEU A 84 8.29 0.92 8.19
N ASP A 85 8.45 1.02 9.52
CA ASP A 85 8.17 -0.08 10.44
C ASP A 85 6.67 -0.42 10.45
N ASP A 86 5.80 0.59 10.59
CA ASP A 86 4.34 0.43 10.61
C ASP A 86 3.84 -0.14 9.27
N ALA A 87 4.28 0.42 8.15
CA ALA A 87 3.83 -0.01 6.82
C ALA A 87 4.36 -1.41 6.45
N LYS A 88 5.56 -1.80 6.90
CA LYS A 88 6.05 -3.18 6.74
C LYS A 88 5.22 -4.16 7.54
N ALA A 89 4.94 -3.86 8.80
CA ALA A 89 4.20 -4.73 9.70
C ALA A 89 2.73 -4.89 9.28
N LEU A 90 2.07 -3.78 8.92
CA LEU A 90 0.62 -3.76 8.65
C LEU A 90 0.29 -4.05 7.19
N TYR A 91 1.16 -3.67 6.24
CA TYR A 91 0.85 -3.67 4.81
C TYR A 91 1.82 -4.48 3.95
N GLN A 92 2.79 -5.18 4.55
CA GLN A 92 3.84 -5.92 3.84
C GLN A 92 4.59 -5.05 2.83
N LEU A 93 4.85 -3.78 3.20
CA LEU A 93 5.49 -2.82 2.33
C LEU A 93 6.93 -3.23 1.97
N GLU A 94 7.25 -3.25 0.67
CA GLU A 94 8.61 -3.20 0.15
C GLU A 94 8.97 -1.77 -0.27
N ALA A 95 10.02 -1.21 0.33
CA ALA A 95 10.45 0.16 0.03
C ALA A 95 11.75 0.14 -0.79
N PHE A 96 11.75 0.86 -1.91
CA PHE A 96 12.88 0.96 -2.83
C PHE A 96 13.34 2.40 -2.95
N THR A 97 14.65 2.56 -3.01
CA THR A 97 15.28 3.82 -3.41
C THR A 97 15.42 3.82 -4.94
N THR A 98 15.00 4.92 -5.56
CA THR A 98 14.96 5.08 -7.03
C THR A 98 15.51 6.45 -7.42
N ASP A 99 16.42 6.47 -8.40
CA ASP A 99 16.91 7.70 -9.00
C ASP A 99 15.94 8.20 -10.08
N PHE A 100 14.97 9.01 -9.67
CA PHE A 100 14.02 9.63 -10.57
C PHE A 100 14.62 10.69 -11.52
N ASN A 101 15.92 11.02 -11.43
CA ASN A 101 16.60 11.81 -12.46
C ASN A 101 16.96 10.96 -13.69
N LYS A 102 16.83 9.64 -13.59
CA LYS A 102 17.01 8.65 -14.66
C LYS A 102 15.66 7.97 -14.97
N PRO A 103 14.77 8.65 -15.71
CA PRO A 103 13.38 8.23 -15.84
C PRO A 103 13.22 6.85 -16.49
N THR A 104 14.02 6.52 -17.51
CA THR A 104 13.98 5.21 -18.19
C THR A 104 14.35 4.07 -17.25
N GLU A 105 15.38 4.26 -16.42
CA GLU A 105 15.83 3.27 -15.44
C GLU A 105 14.85 3.15 -14.27
N ALA A 106 14.28 4.27 -13.81
CA ALA A 106 13.25 4.28 -12.78
C ALA A 106 11.98 3.55 -13.25
N GLU A 107 11.52 3.84 -14.47
CA GLU A 107 10.41 3.12 -15.10
C GLU A 107 10.71 1.63 -15.21
N LYS A 108 11.90 1.26 -15.70
CA LYS A 108 12.31 -0.14 -15.78
C LYS A 108 12.28 -0.83 -14.41
N GLN A 109 12.81 -0.19 -13.36
CA GLN A 109 12.81 -0.74 -12.01
C GLN A 109 11.39 -1.02 -11.50
N ILE A 110 10.46 -0.09 -11.71
CA ILE A 110 9.07 -0.23 -11.30
C ILE A 110 8.40 -1.37 -12.10
N ASN A 111 8.56 -1.38 -13.43
CA ASN A 111 7.95 -2.39 -14.30
C ASN A 111 8.50 -3.80 -14.00
N ASP A 112 9.82 -3.95 -13.85
CA ASP A 112 10.46 -5.22 -13.47
C ASP A 112 9.96 -5.73 -12.10
N TYR A 113 9.65 -4.82 -11.17
CA TYR A 113 9.04 -5.20 -9.89
C TYR A 113 7.62 -5.72 -10.08
N ILE A 114 6.78 -5.01 -10.83
CA ILE A 114 5.38 -5.41 -11.08
C ILE A 114 5.31 -6.73 -11.84
N GLU A 115 6.11 -6.90 -12.89
CA GLU A 115 6.19 -8.13 -13.69
C GLU A 115 6.52 -9.35 -12.82
N ARG A 116 7.54 -9.23 -11.95
CA ARG A 116 7.92 -10.33 -11.03
C ARG A 116 6.85 -10.67 -10.00
N LYS A 117 6.01 -9.71 -9.60
CA LYS A 117 4.98 -9.90 -8.56
C LYS A 117 3.65 -10.38 -9.11
N THR A 118 3.40 -10.24 -10.41
CA THR A 118 2.09 -10.50 -11.03
C THR A 118 2.04 -11.64 -12.03
N HIS A 119 3.13 -12.40 -12.19
CA HIS A 119 3.29 -13.69 -12.90
C HIS A 119 2.47 -13.91 -14.17
#